data_AF-A0A7C8CFH6-F1
#
_entry.id   AF-A0A7C8CFH6-F1
#
_cell.length_a   1.000
_cell.length_b   1.000
_cell.length_c   1.000
_cell.angle_alpha   90.00
_cell.angle_beta   90.00
_cell.angle_gamma   90.00
#
_symmetry.space_group_name_H-M   'P 1'
#
loop_
_entity.id
_entity.type
_entity.pdbx_description
1 polymer ?
#
loop_
_entity_poly.entity_id
_entity_poly.type
_entity_poly.pdbx_seq_one_letter_code
_entity_poly.pdbx_strand_id
1 'polypeptide(L)'
;ENGEAIEADLFLGCDGSQSGVRAQIFPHAKISRTRVCELVSVVDSNLHVARSKRRFLKIRHEAGGLALGMVPADSRTLIWYLQFDADKYPTPQADPTHIKDFARSLTRGWSGPAEQLIRATDFRRTHVCPTRVLEPLDAYFRRNVALLGDAAHALHSFTSQGVNTAIEDAAVLAETLAAGRAVHHHQPLLDYSETRKIAIRPLLTYGEKLQDEFLAPSTMYPKIPLARTA
;
A
#
# COMPACT_ATOMS: atom_id res chain seq x y z
N GLU A 1 13.72 -1.26 24.49
CA GLU A 1 15.12 -1.46 24.04
C GLU A 1 16.16 -0.85 24.96
N ASN A 2 15.85 0.23 25.71
CA ASN A 2 16.73 0.81 26.74
C ASN A 2 16.28 0.53 28.20
N GLY A 3 15.13 -0.13 28.40
CA GLY A 3 14.59 -0.46 29.72
C GLY A 3 13.76 0.65 30.37
N GLU A 4 13.59 1.79 29.69
CA GLU A 4 12.76 2.89 30.18
C GLU A 4 11.27 2.56 30.10
N ALA A 5 10.51 3.03 31.09
CA ALA A 5 9.06 2.93 31.15
C ALA A 5 8.44 4.32 31.04
N ILE A 6 7.33 4.42 30.31
CA ILE A 6 6.56 5.65 30.12
C ILE A 6 5.13 5.39 30.58
N GLU A 7 4.60 6.28 31.42
CA GLU A 7 3.19 6.29 31.81
C GLU A 7 2.44 7.35 30.99
N ALA A 8 1.28 6.98 30.46
CA ALA A 8 0.42 7.85 29.68
C ALA A 8 -1.05 7.44 29.81
N ASP A 9 -1.94 8.43 29.68
CA ASP A 9 -3.39 8.19 29.70
C ASP A 9 -3.86 7.43 28.45
N LEU A 10 -3.16 7.59 27.32
CA LEU A 10 -3.47 6.99 26.03
C LEU A 10 -2.18 6.66 25.25
N PHE A 11 -2.15 5.47 24.65
CA PHE A 11 -1.09 5.01 23.74
C PHE A 11 -1.64 4.82 22.33
N LEU A 12 -0.86 5.24 21.31
CA LEU A 12 -1.23 5.10 19.90
C LEU A 12 -0.26 4.14 19.19
N GLY A 13 -0.77 3.01 18.72
CA GLY A 13 -0.06 2.06 17.88
C GLY A 13 -0.13 2.48 16.42
N CYS A 14 0.94 3.10 15.93
CA CYS A 14 1.10 3.57 14.54
C CYS A 14 2.29 2.89 13.86
N ASP A 15 2.61 1.65 14.25
CA ASP A 15 3.81 0.89 13.91
C ASP A 15 3.64 0.00 12.65
N GLY A 16 2.68 0.33 11.80
CA GLY A 16 2.53 -0.22 10.46
C GLY A 16 1.94 -1.63 10.38
N SER A 17 1.98 -2.22 9.19
CA SER A 17 1.30 -3.51 8.90
C SER A 17 1.83 -4.68 9.75
N GLN A 18 3.06 -4.61 10.25
CA GLN A 18 3.66 -5.62 11.13
C GLN A 18 3.57 -5.24 12.63
N SER A 19 2.58 -4.42 12.99
CA SER A 19 2.40 -3.86 14.32
C SER A 19 2.59 -4.87 15.46
N GLY A 20 3.61 -4.63 16.28
CA GLY A 20 3.85 -5.34 17.52
C GLY A 20 2.84 -4.93 18.60
N VAL A 21 2.35 -3.69 18.55
CA VAL A 21 1.27 -3.22 19.42
C VAL A 21 -0.01 -4.02 19.16
N ARG A 22 -0.42 -4.16 17.89
CA ARG A 22 -1.59 -4.98 17.50
C ARG A 22 -1.43 -6.42 17.97
N ALA A 23 -0.26 -7.02 17.80
CA ALA A 23 -0.02 -8.41 18.23
C ALA A 23 -0.25 -8.61 19.74
N GLN A 24 0.01 -7.59 20.56
CA GLN A 24 -0.22 -7.65 22.01
C GLN A 24 -1.70 -7.48 22.38
N ILE A 25 -2.41 -6.54 21.73
CA ILE A 25 -3.81 -6.21 22.10
C ILE A 25 -4.87 -6.99 21.31
N PHE A 26 -4.50 -7.58 20.17
CA PHE A 26 -5.33 -8.45 19.34
C PHE A 26 -4.51 -9.66 18.87
N PRO A 27 -4.18 -10.61 19.76
CA PRO A 27 -3.31 -11.76 19.44
C PRO A 27 -3.91 -12.72 18.40
N HIS A 28 -5.23 -12.65 18.17
CA HIS A 28 -5.93 -13.44 17.15
C HIS A 28 -6.10 -12.72 15.81
N ALA A 29 -5.61 -11.47 15.69
CA ALA A 29 -5.66 -10.73 14.44
C ALA A 29 -4.88 -11.47 13.35
N LYS A 30 -5.53 -11.70 12.20
CA LYS A 30 -4.92 -12.40 11.08
C LYS A 30 -4.45 -11.43 10.02
N ILE A 31 -3.18 -11.55 9.66
CA ILE A 31 -2.59 -10.82 8.54
C ILE A 31 -2.31 -11.79 7.40
N SER A 32 -2.96 -11.55 6.28
CA SER A 32 -2.83 -12.38 5.09
C SER A 32 -1.81 -11.72 4.16
N ARG A 33 -0.78 -12.49 3.77
CA ARG A 33 0.05 -12.11 2.63
C ARG A 33 -0.79 -12.30 1.38
N THR A 34 -0.84 -11.27 0.54
CA THR A 34 -1.52 -11.41 -0.73
C THR A 34 -0.59 -12.01 -1.78
N ARG A 35 -1.14 -12.34 -2.94
CA ARG A 35 -0.36 -12.81 -4.10
C ARG A 35 0.43 -11.69 -4.77
N VAL A 36 0.37 -10.46 -4.26
CA VAL A 36 0.93 -9.27 -4.90
C VAL A 36 2.16 -8.83 -4.12
N CYS A 37 3.27 -8.67 -4.82
CA CYS A 37 4.48 -8.10 -4.29
C CYS A 37 4.94 -6.96 -5.20
N GLU A 38 5.63 -5.98 -4.63
CA GLU A 38 6.12 -4.82 -5.36
C GLU A 38 7.62 -4.66 -5.13
N LEU A 39 8.37 -4.42 -6.21
CA LEU A 39 9.65 -3.73 -6.07
C LEU A 39 9.38 -2.24 -6.15
N VAL A 40 9.93 -1.44 -5.24
CA VAL A 40 9.79 0.02 -5.26
C VAL A 40 11.17 0.65 -5.23
N SER A 41 11.44 1.59 -6.13
CA SER A 41 12.72 2.28 -6.23
C SER A 41 12.55 3.76 -6.54
N VAL A 42 13.57 4.53 -6.18
CA VAL A 42 13.67 5.96 -6.45
C VAL A 42 14.90 6.22 -7.31
N VAL A 43 14.70 6.86 -8.46
CA VAL A 43 15.75 7.19 -9.41
C VAL A 43 15.88 8.70 -9.53
N ASP A 44 17.10 9.22 -9.34
CA ASP A 44 17.45 10.60 -9.69
C ASP A 44 17.83 10.64 -11.17
N SER A 45 16.89 11.08 -12.02
CA SER A 45 17.09 11.24 -13.44
C SER A 45 16.12 12.25 -14.05
N ASN A 46 16.63 13.47 -14.29
CA ASN A 46 15.94 14.49 -15.07
C ASN A 46 15.52 13.99 -16.47
N LEU A 47 16.30 13.11 -17.10
CA LEU A 47 16.00 12.53 -18.41
C LEU A 47 14.73 11.67 -18.36
N HIS A 48 14.63 10.75 -17.39
CA HIS A 48 13.45 9.89 -17.27
C HIS A 48 12.21 10.68 -16.85
N VAL A 49 12.37 11.69 -15.97
CA VAL A 49 11.30 12.63 -15.63
C VAL A 49 10.82 13.40 -16.87
N ALA A 50 11.71 13.99 -17.66
CA ALA A 50 11.35 14.72 -18.87
C ALA A 50 10.60 13.82 -19.88
N ARG A 51 11.05 12.58 -20.04
CA ARG A 51 10.43 11.60 -20.95
C ARG A 51 9.05 11.12 -20.50
N SER A 52 8.78 11.08 -19.20
CA SER A 52 7.44 10.81 -18.68
C SER A 52 6.43 11.92 -19.05
N LYS A 53 6.92 13.12 -19.43
CA LYS A 53 6.12 14.34 -19.61
C LYS A 53 5.34 14.72 -18.35
N ARG A 54 5.90 14.46 -17.17
CA ARG A 54 5.26 14.65 -15.85
C ARG A 54 3.92 13.93 -15.70
N ARG A 55 3.78 12.77 -16.34
CA ARG A 55 2.59 11.93 -16.24
C ARG A 55 2.91 10.65 -15.49
N PHE A 56 1.93 10.19 -14.74
CA PHE A 56 1.89 8.81 -14.29
C PHE A 56 1.77 7.88 -15.50
N LEU A 57 2.62 6.86 -15.55
CA LEU A 57 2.58 5.83 -16.59
C LEU A 57 2.52 4.46 -15.92
N LYS A 58 1.49 3.67 -16.25
CA LYS A 58 1.35 2.28 -15.84
C LYS A 58 1.35 1.38 -17.07
N ILE A 59 2.32 0.48 -17.16
CA ILE A 59 2.43 -0.53 -18.21
C ILE A 59 2.06 -1.86 -17.57
N ARG A 60 1.09 -2.58 -18.14
CA ARG A 60 0.64 -3.88 -17.66
C ARG A 60 0.94 -4.95 -18.70
N HIS A 61 1.36 -6.12 -18.23
CA HIS A 61 1.48 -7.30 -19.08
C HIS A 61 0.09 -7.82 -19.42
N GLU A 62 -0.14 -8.17 -20.69
CA GLU A 62 -1.47 -8.58 -21.19
C GLU A 62 -2.02 -9.84 -20.49
N ALA A 63 -1.13 -10.77 -20.11
CA ALA A 63 -1.50 -12.00 -19.40
C ALA A 63 -1.79 -11.80 -17.90
N GLY A 64 -1.75 -10.56 -17.39
CA GLY A 64 -1.93 -10.25 -15.99
C GLY A 64 -0.76 -10.66 -15.08
N GLY A 65 -0.79 -10.20 -13.84
CA GLY A 65 0.18 -10.54 -12.80
C GLY A 65 1.53 -9.84 -12.94
N LEU A 66 1.67 -8.85 -13.83
CA LEU A 66 2.88 -8.04 -13.93
C LEU A 66 2.57 -6.62 -14.42
N ALA A 67 3.05 -5.60 -13.71
CA ALA A 67 2.91 -4.21 -14.11
C ALA A 67 4.08 -3.33 -13.61
N LEU A 68 4.51 -2.38 -14.42
CA LEU A 68 5.43 -1.31 -14.02
C LEU A 68 4.68 0.01 -13.95
N GLY A 69 4.73 0.68 -12.82
CA GLY A 69 4.31 2.07 -12.65
C GLY A 69 5.51 3.01 -12.56
N MET A 70 5.35 4.22 -13.11
CA MET A 70 6.32 5.29 -13.05
C MET A 70 5.61 6.58 -12.63
N VAL A 71 6.05 7.17 -11.52
CA VAL A 71 5.50 8.37 -10.89
C VAL A 71 6.60 9.41 -10.78
N PRO A 72 6.57 10.49 -11.59
CA PRO A 72 7.45 11.63 -11.39
C PRO A 72 7.14 12.28 -10.04
N ALA A 73 8.11 12.31 -9.13
CA ALA A 73 7.94 12.92 -7.81
C ALA A 73 8.25 14.42 -7.86
N ASP A 74 9.29 14.80 -8.62
CA ASP A 74 9.68 16.19 -8.85
C ASP A 74 10.40 16.33 -10.22
N SER A 75 11.13 17.42 -10.43
CA SER A 75 11.85 17.70 -11.69
C SER A 75 13.05 16.78 -11.98
N ARG A 76 13.54 16.05 -10.98
CA ARG A 76 14.72 15.17 -11.03
C ARG A 76 14.38 13.75 -10.58
N THR A 77 13.47 13.60 -9.65
CA THR A 77 13.18 12.32 -9.01
C THR A 77 12.00 11.61 -9.66
N LEU A 78 12.18 10.33 -9.97
CA LEU A 78 11.14 9.43 -10.45
C LEU A 78 11.06 8.21 -9.53
N ILE A 79 9.86 7.91 -9.05
CA ILE A 79 9.56 6.68 -8.34
C ILE A 79 9.06 5.67 -9.37
N TRP A 80 9.61 4.47 -9.35
CA TRP A 80 9.00 3.36 -10.08
C TRP A 80 8.70 2.21 -9.16
N TYR A 81 7.66 1.48 -9.53
CA TYR A 81 7.31 0.25 -8.86
C TYR A 81 7.00 -0.84 -9.87
N LEU A 82 7.48 -2.06 -9.61
CA LEU A 82 7.19 -3.25 -10.40
C LEU A 82 6.32 -4.17 -9.54
N GLN A 83 5.02 -4.23 -9.84
CA GLN A 83 4.05 -5.11 -9.19
C GLN A 83 4.06 -6.46 -9.90
N PHE A 84 4.10 -7.55 -9.15
CA PHE A 84 4.11 -8.91 -9.71
C PHE A 84 3.31 -9.89 -8.86
N ASP A 85 2.77 -10.91 -9.52
CA ASP A 85 2.13 -12.08 -8.94
C ASP A 85 3.20 -13.00 -8.35
N ALA A 86 3.28 -13.08 -7.02
CA ALA A 86 4.29 -13.82 -6.28
C ALA A 86 4.21 -15.35 -6.49
N ASP A 87 3.07 -15.87 -6.96
CA ASP A 87 2.92 -17.29 -7.29
C ASP A 87 3.47 -17.59 -8.70
N LYS A 88 3.35 -16.64 -9.63
CA LYS A 88 3.94 -16.75 -10.98
C LYS A 88 5.43 -16.43 -10.98
N TYR A 89 5.84 -15.47 -10.15
CA TYR A 89 7.19 -14.93 -10.09
C TYR A 89 7.69 -14.96 -8.64
N PRO A 90 8.53 -15.96 -8.27
CA PRO A 90 9.03 -16.08 -6.91
C PRO A 90 9.71 -14.80 -6.44
N THR A 91 9.32 -14.31 -5.26
CA THR A 91 9.84 -13.05 -4.71
C THR A 91 11.37 -13.13 -4.53
N PRO A 92 12.15 -12.16 -5.03
CA PRO A 92 13.60 -12.18 -4.90
C PRO A 92 14.04 -11.99 -3.46
N GLN A 93 15.28 -12.40 -3.17
CA GLN A 93 15.94 -12.00 -1.93
C GLN A 93 16.09 -10.48 -1.89
N ALA A 94 15.98 -9.90 -0.69
CA ALA A 94 16.01 -8.46 -0.47
C ALA A 94 17.44 -7.89 -0.47
N ASP A 95 18.20 -8.17 -1.53
CA ASP A 95 19.51 -7.60 -1.78
C ASP A 95 19.63 -7.06 -3.22
N PRO A 96 20.53 -6.08 -3.44
CA PRO A 96 20.55 -5.35 -4.71
C PRO A 96 20.80 -6.21 -5.94
N THR A 97 21.56 -7.31 -5.81
CA THR A 97 21.93 -8.16 -6.95
C THR A 97 20.74 -9.01 -7.39
N HIS A 98 20.09 -9.71 -6.46
CA HIS A 98 18.93 -10.54 -6.79
C HIS A 98 17.74 -9.69 -7.26
N ILE A 99 17.51 -8.52 -6.64
CA ILE A 99 16.44 -7.60 -7.08
C ILE A 99 16.71 -7.12 -8.52
N LYS A 100 17.96 -6.75 -8.84
CA LYS A 100 18.34 -6.30 -10.19
C LYS A 100 18.11 -7.38 -11.23
N ASP A 101 18.58 -8.59 -10.98
CA ASP A 101 18.45 -9.70 -11.93
C ASP A 101 16.99 -10.10 -12.12
N PHE A 102 16.22 -10.12 -11.04
CA PHE A 102 14.78 -10.35 -11.07
C PHE A 102 14.05 -9.28 -11.89
N ALA A 103 14.24 -7.99 -11.59
CA ALA A 103 13.59 -6.90 -12.31
C ALA A 103 13.93 -6.94 -13.81
N ARG A 104 15.20 -7.16 -14.17
CA ARG A 104 15.64 -7.29 -15.56
C ARG A 104 15.02 -8.50 -16.27
N SER A 105 14.85 -9.62 -15.57
CA SER A 105 14.21 -10.81 -16.15
C SER A 105 12.75 -10.56 -16.48
N LEU A 106 12.00 -9.90 -15.58
CA LEU A 106 10.57 -9.64 -15.75
C LEU A 106 10.28 -8.57 -16.80
N THR A 107 11.18 -7.60 -16.96
CA THR A 107 11.03 -6.55 -17.98
C THR A 107 11.75 -6.89 -19.29
N ARG A 108 12.20 -8.14 -19.49
CA ARG A 108 12.83 -8.55 -20.73
C ARG A 108 11.83 -8.44 -21.89
N GLY A 109 12.22 -7.77 -22.97
CA GLY A 109 11.37 -7.56 -24.14
C GLY A 109 10.36 -6.40 -23.99
N TRP A 110 10.31 -5.75 -22.83
CA TRP A 110 9.59 -4.49 -22.70
C TRP A 110 10.38 -3.41 -23.42
N SER A 111 9.70 -2.54 -24.17
CA SER A 111 10.37 -1.49 -24.94
C SER A 111 10.15 -0.10 -24.31
N GLY A 112 10.97 0.86 -24.73
CA GLY A 112 10.76 2.27 -24.39
C GLY A 112 11.22 2.66 -22.97
N PRO A 113 10.48 3.55 -22.27
CA PRO A 113 10.93 4.12 -21.00
C PRO A 113 11.16 3.10 -19.86
N ALA A 114 10.41 2.00 -19.85
CA ALA A 114 10.46 0.97 -18.80
C ALA A 114 11.83 0.27 -18.72
N GLU A 115 12.26 -0.33 -19.83
CA GLU A 115 13.54 -1.05 -19.89
C GLU A 115 14.72 -0.12 -19.60
N GLN A 116 14.68 1.09 -20.13
CA GLN A 116 15.74 2.08 -19.94
C GLN A 116 15.86 2.51 -18.48
N LEU A 117 14.73 2.68 -17.80
CA LEU A 117 14.69 2.99 -16.38
C LEU A 117 15.25 1.85 -15.52
N ILE A 118 14.83 0.61 -15.77
CA ILE A 118 15.34 -0.57 -15.07
C ILE A 118 16.86 -0.73 -15.28
N ARG A 119 17.36 -0.44 -16.49
CA ARG A 119 18.80 -0.46 -16.77
C ARG A 119 19.58 0.63 -16.03
N ALA A 120 19.00 1.82 -15.87
CA ALA A 120 19.61 2.97 -15.22
C ALA A 120 19.49 2.96 -13.68
N THR A 121 18.68 2.06 -13.13
CA THR A 121 18.39 2.04 -11.69
C THR A 121 19.58 1.53 -10.87
N ASP A 122 19.92 2.26 -9.81
CA ASP A 122 20.74 1.77 -8.71
C ASP A 122 19.85 0.99 -7.71
N PHE A 123 19.99 -0.33 -7.73
CA PHE A 123 19.15 -1.23 -6.93
C PHE A 123 19.47 -1.23 -5.43
N ARG A 124 20.50 -0.50 -4.97
CA ARG A 124 20.78 -0.33 -3.54
C ARG A 124 19.68 0.43 -2.80
N ARG A 125 18.85 1.17 -3.51
CA ARG A 125 17.70 1.93 -2.99
C ARG A 125 16.36 1.30 -3.39
N THR A 126 16.37 0.04 -3.78
CA THR A 126 15.15 -0.69 -4.17
C THR A 126 14.70 -1.59 -3.04
N HIS A 127 13.41 -1.53 -2.72
CA HIS A 127 12.79 -2.30 -1.66
C HIS A 127 11.89 -3.38 -2.22
N VAL A 128 11.91 -4.56 -1.60
CA VAL A 128 10.92 -5.62 -1.83
C VAL A 128 9.79 -5.43 -0.83
N CYS A 129 8.59 -5.19 -1.33
CA CYS A 129 7.40 -4.82 -0.56
C CYS A 129 6.29 -5.85 -0.79
N PRO A 130 6.22 -6.93 -0.01
CA PRO A 130 5.08 -7.85 -0.05
C PRO A 130 3.83 -7.15 0.46
N THR A 131 2.74 -7.20 -0.31
CA THR A 131 1.46 -6.65 0.12
C THR A 131 0.84 -7.54 1.19
N ARG A 132 0.35 -6.91 2.25
CA ARG A 132 -0.29 -7.58 3.39
C ARG A 132 -1.61 -6.92 3.66
N VAL A 133 -2.60 -7.72 3.97
CA VAL A 133 -3.95 -7.26 4.28
C VAL A 133 -4.32 -7.79 5.65
N LEU A 134 -4.83 -6.90 6.49
CA LEU A 134 -5.32 -7.26 7.82
C LEU A 134 -6.80 -7.64 7.70
N GLU A 135 -7.17 -8.82 8.20
CA GLU A 135 -8.60 -9.15 8.38
C GLU A 135 -9.26 -8.12 9.30
N PRO A 136 -10.51 -7.70 9.03
CA PRO A 136 -11.19 -6.70 9.85
C PRO A 136 -11.14 -7.02 11.34
N LEU A 137 -10.69 -6.06 12.14
CA LEU A 137 -10.73 -6.15 13.60
C LEU A 137 -12.12 -5.79 14.13
N ASP A 138 -12.50 -6.38 15.26
CA ASP A 138 -13.75 -6.04 15.96
C ASP A 138 -13.72 -4.62 16.52
N ALA A 139 -12.53 -4.11 16.87
CA ALA A 139 -12.31 -2.73 17.31
C ALA A 139 -10.89 -2.28 16.95
N TYR A 140 -10.68 -0.97 16.85
CA TYR A 140 -9.36 -0.36 16.66
C TYR A 140 -8.70 0.08 17.97
N PHE A 141 -9.18 -0.39 19.11
CA PHE A 141 -8.57 -0.10 20.40
C PHE A 141 -8.84 -1.20 21.42
N ARG A 142 -8.03 -1.24 22.47
CA ARG A 142 -8.27 -2.01 23.69
C ARG A 142 -7.81 -1.19 24.89
N ARG A 143 -8.72 -0.94 25.84
CA ARG A 143 -8.46 -0.06 27.01
C ARG A 143 -7.94 1.30 26.54
N ASN A 144 -6.74 1.70 26.97
CA ASN A 144 -6.09 2.96 26.63
C ASN A 144 -5.05 2.81 25.51
N VAL A 145 -5.20 1.81 24.63
CA VAL A 145 -4.32 1.63 23.45
C VAL A 145 -5.18 1.64 22.20
N ALA A 146 -4.95 2.59 21.30
CA ALA A 146 -5.63 2.70 20.00
C ALA A 146 -4.66 2.39 18.85
N LEU A 147 -5.15 1.78 17.77
CA LEU A 147 -4.40 1.51 16.55
C LEU A 147 -4.84 2.47 15.45
N LEU A 148 -3.89 2.95 14.65
CA LEU A 148 -4.14 3.80 13.49
C LEU A 148 -3.35 3.30 12.26
N GLY A 149 -3.83 3.67 11.07
CA GLY A 149 -3.21 3.32 9.79
C GLY A 149 -3.09 1.81 9.60
N ASP A 150 -1.99 1.38 8.98
CA ASP A 150 -1.74 -0.04 8.70
C ASP A 150 -1.69 -0.93 9.96
N ALA A 151 -1.47 -0.36 11.15
CA ALA A 151 -1.57 -1.12 12.39
C ALA A 151 -3.02 -1.57 12.65
N ALA A 152 -4.00 -0.73 12.30
CA ALA A 152 -5.43 -0.99 12.47
C ALA A 152 -6.10 -1.64 11.25
N HIS A 153 -5.65 -1.33 10.04
CA HIS A 153 -6.37 -1.70 8.82
C HIS A 153 -5.48 -1.78 7.56
N ALA A 154 -4.33 -2.45 7.62
CA ALA A 154 -3.49 -2.66 6.43
C ALA A 154 -4.31 -3.12 5.20
N LEU A 155 -4.29 -2.30 4.14
CA LEU A 155 -5.08 -2.47 2.91
C LEU A 155 -4.24 -3.04 1.76
N HIS A 156 -4.92 -3.49 0.70
CA HIS A 156 -4.25 -3.79 -0.57
C HIS A 156 -3.57 -2.54 -1.14
N SER A 157 -2.32 -2.68 -1.59
CA SER A 157 -1.54 -1.59 -2.21
C SER A 157 -2.26 -0.98 -3.43
N PHE A 158 -3.06 -1.76 -4.16
CA PHE A 158 -3.85 -1.30 -5.29
C PHE A 158 -4.84 -0.18 -4.97
N THR A 159 -5.35 -0.12 -3.74
CA THR A 159 -6.30 0.94 -3.34
C THR A 159 -5.64 2.32 -3.32
N SER A 160 -4.30 2.37 -3.15
CA SER A 160 -3.55 3.59 -2.90
C SER A 160 -4.10 4.42 -1.72
N GLN A 161 -4.78 3.76 -0.76
CA GLN A 161 -5.46 4.43 0.34
C GLN A 161 -4.74 4.37 1.70
N GLY A 162 -3.69 3.57 1.87
CA GLY A 162 -3.08 3.35 3.20
C GLY A 162 -2.68 4.63 3.94
N VAL A 163 -2.04 5.59 3.24
CA VAL A 163 -1.66 6.88 3.86
C VAL A 163 -2.88 7.78 4.06
N ASN A 164 -3.79 7.85 3.08
CA ASN A 164 -4.98 8.69 3.17
C ASN A 164 -5.85 8.28 4.37
N THR A 165 -6.08 6.98 4.53
CA THR A 165 -6.91 6.45 5.63
C THR A 165 -6.23 6.62 6.99
N ALA A 166 -4.90 6.55 7.06
CA ALA A 166 -4.16 6.85 8.29
C ALA A 166 -4.27 8.33 8.69
N ILE A 167 -4.26 9.26 7.72
CA ILE A 167 -4.49 10.70 7.99
C ILE A 167 -5.92 10.93 8.47
N GLU A 168 -6.91 10.29 7.83
CA GLU A 168 -8.30 10.33 8.28
C GLU A 168 -8.47 9.75 9.69
N ASP A 169 -7.76 8.66 10.04
CA ASP A 169 -7.80 8.12 11.39
C ASP A 169 -7.33 9.15 12.42
N ALA A 170 -6.22 9.83 12.14
CA ALA A 170 -5.68 10.85 13.04
C ALA A 170 -6.68 12.00 13.24
N ALA A 171 -7.33 12.44 12.16
CA ALA A 171 -8.36 13.48 12.21
C ALA A 171 -9.58 13.03 13.04
N VAL A 172 -10.16 11.86 12.74
CA VAL A 172 -11.35 11.34 13.44
C VAL A 172 -11.03 11.06 14.90
N LEU A 173 -9.85 10.53 15.22
CA LEU A 173 -9.44 10.29 16.60
C LEU A 173 -9.30 11.62 17.37
N ALA A 174 -8.68 12.64 16.76
CA ALA A 174 -8.56 13.95 17.39
C ALA A 174 -9.93 14.59 17.65
N GLU A 175 -10.85 14.50 16.70
CA GLU A 175 -12.22 15.03 16.82
C GLU A 175 -13.01 14.32 17.93
N THR A 176 -12.99 12.99 17.96
CA THR A 176 -13.71 12.20 18.97
C THR A 176 -13.14 12.42 20.38
N LEU A 177 -11.81 12.54 20.51
CA LEU A 177 -11.16 12.87 21.78
C LEU A 177 -11.51 14.29 22.25
N ALA A 178 -11.57 15.28 21.34
CA ALA A 178 -11.92 16.66 21.69
C ALA A 178 -13.40 16.82 22.07
N ALA A 179 -14.29 16.04 21.47
CA ALA A 179 -15.72 16.03 21.80
C ALA A 179 -16.02 15.34 23.14
N GLY A 180 -15.18 14.37 23.53
CA GLY A 180 -15.29 13.65 24.80
C GLY A 180 -15.01 14.53 26.01
N ARG A 181 -16.05 14.91 26.76
CA ARG A 181 -15.90 15.57 28.06
C ARG A 181 -15.82 14.53 29.20
N ALA A 182 -14.70 13.81 29.40
CA ALA A 182 -14.42 13.14 30.70
C ALA A 182 -13.12 12.33 30.76
N VAL A 183 -12.67 12.16 32.01
CA VAL A 183 -11.66 11.31 32.68
C VAL A 183 -11.38 9.90 32.10
N HIS A 184 -12.18 9.40 31.15
CA HIS A 184 -12.03 8.06 30.56
C HIS A 184 -12.15 8.07 29.03
N HIS A 185 -11.14 7.55 28.34
CA HIS A 185 -11.05 7.54 26.87
C HIS A 185 -11.94 6.51 26.15
N HIS A 186 -12.73 5.71 26.88
CA HIS A 186 -13.45 4.57 26.27
C HIS A 186 -14.45 5.00 25.18
N GLN A 187 -15.34 5.95 25.47
CA GLN A 187 -16.37 6.36 24.51
C GLN A 187 -15.77 7.04 23.26
N PRO A 188 -14.84 8.01 23.38
CA PRO A 188 -14.14 8.55 22.21
C PRO A 188 -13.47 7.50 21.32
N LEU A 189 -12.80 6.52 21.94
CA LEU A 189 -12.13 5.45 21.20
C LEU A 189 -13.13 4.51 20.51
N LEU A 190 -14.28 4.27 21.11
CA LEU A 190 -15.37 3.52 20.50
C LEU A 190 -15.93 4.27 19.28
N ASP A 191 -16.21 5.56 19.41
CA ASP A 191 -16.74 6.40 18.33
C ASP A 191 -15.76 6.49 17.15
N TYR A 192 -14.46 6.62 17.45
CA TYR A 192 -13.38 6.52 16.46
C TYR A 192 -13.41 5.15 15.76
N SER A 193 -13.41 4.07 16.54
CA SER A 193 -13.35 2.70 16.03
C SER A 193 -14.54 2.37 15.12
N GLU A 194 -15.77 2.71 15.50
CA GLU A 194 -16.95 2.45 14.66
C GLU A 194 -16.93 3.27 13.36
N THR A 195 -16.65 4.58 13.47
CA THR A 195 -16.55 5.47 12.32
C THR A 195 -15.55 4.95 11.29
N ARG A 196 -14.34 4.59 11.75
CA ARG A 196 -13.28 4.14 10.84
C ARG A 196 -13.53 2.75 10.29
N LYS A 197 -14.03 1.79 11.08
CA LYS A 197 -14.40 0.45 10.57
C LYS A 197 -15.40 0.52 9.41
N ILE A 198 -16.38 1.43 9.48
CA ILE A 198 -17.36 1.64 8.40
C ILE A 198 -16.67 2.17 7.13
N ALA A 199 -15.79 3.17 7.27
CA ALA A 199 -15.07 3.77 6.15
C ALA A 199 -14.08 2.81 5.47
N ILE A 200 -13.42 1.95 6.26
CA ILE A 200 -12.38 1.02 5.78
C ILE A 200 -12.97 -0.18 5.05
N ARG A 201 -14.12 -0.70 5.50
CA ARG A 201 -14.73 -1.92 4.95
C ARG A 201 -14.85 -1.95 3.42
N PRO A 202 -15.37 -0.92 2.72
CA PRO A 202 -15.45 -0.94 1.27
C PRO A 202 -14.07 -0.99 0.58
N LEU A 203 -13.01 -0.47 1.22
CA LEU A 203 -11.66 -0.46 0.66
C LEU A 203 -11.03 -1.85 0.66
N LEU A 204 -11.35 -2.69 1.64
CA LEU A 204 -10.91 -4.09 1.68
C LEU A 204 -11.46 -4.87 0.48
N THR A 205 -12.79 -4.84 0.30
CA THR A 205 -13.46 -5.50 -0.84
C THR A 205 -13.02 -4.93 -2.19
N TYR A 206 -12.84 -3.61 -2.28
CA TYR A 206 -12.36 -2.98 -3.50
C TYR A 206 -10.92 -3.40 -3.84
N GLY A 207 -10.06 -3.52 -2.82
CA GLY A 207 -8.69 -3.99 -2.95
C GLY A 207 -8.60 -5.42 -3.49
N GLU A 208 -9.44 -6.32 -2.99
CA GLU A 208 -9.55 -7.70 -3.49
C GLU A 208 -9.93 -7.73 -4.97
N LYS A 209 -10.95 -6.96 -5.36
CA LYS A 209 -11.38 -6.86 -6.77
C LYS A 209 -10.26 -6.35 -7.68
N LEU A 210 -9.53 -5.32 -7.27
CA LEU A 210 -8.41 -4.78 -8.05
C LEU A 210 -7.26 -5.78 -8.19
N GLN A 211 -7.02 -6.56 -7.14
CA GLN A 211 -6.04 -7.65 -7.20
C GLN A 211 -6.47 -8.71 -8.21
N ASP A 212 -7.72 -9.16 -8.17
CA ASP A 212 -8.20 -10.18 -9.10
C ASP A 212 -8.11 -9.70 -10.56
N GLU A 213 -8.49 -8.44 -10.82
CA GLU A 213 -8.33 -7.81 -12.14
C GLU A 213 -6.86 -7.70 -12.55
N PHE A 214 -5.96 -7.42 -11.62
CA PHE A 214 -4.52 -7.39 -11.90
C PHE A 214 -3.98 -8.79 -12.26
N LEU A 215 -4.38 -9.82 -11.51
CA LEU A 215 -3.88 -11.20 -11.68
C LEU A 215 -4.43 -11.87 -12.94
N ALA A 216 -5.70 -11.59 -13.27
CA ALA A 216 -6.43 -12.14 -14.40
C ALA A 216 -7.28 -11.06 -15.09
N PRO A 217 -6.67 -10.14 -15.86
CA PRO A 217 -7.38 -9.05 -16.49
C PRO A 217 -8.38 -9.56 -17.52
N SER A 218 -9.61 -9.03 -17.49
CA SER A 218 -10.61 -9.33 -18.51
C SER A 218 -10.19 -8.72 -19.85
N THR A 219 -10.21 -9.52 -20.92
CA THR A 219 -9.92 -9.07 -22.29
C THR A 219 -11.06 -8.24 -22.92
N MET A 220 -12.19 -8.07 -22.23
CA MET A 220 -13.26 -7.17 -22.67
C MET A 220 -12.89 -5.72 -22.35
N TYR A 221 -12.37 -5.01 -23.35
CA TYR A 221 -12.46 -3.55 -23.34
C TYR A 221 -13.94 -3.16 -23.42
N PRO A 222 -14.43 -2.28 -22.53
CA PRO A 222 -15.78 -1.75 -22.68
C PRO A 222 -15.87 -1.08 -24.06
N LYS A 223 -16.73 -1.60 -24.92
CA LYS A 223 -17.10 -0.89 -26.15
C LYS A 223 -17.86 0.36 -25.71
N ILE A 224 -17.23 1.52 -25.86
CA ILE A 224 -17.91 2.79 -25.66
C ILE A 224 -19.03 2.84 -26.72
N PRO A 225 -20.31 2.90 -26.32
CA PRO A 225 -21.38 3.07 -27.29
C PRO A 225 -21.22 4.46 -27.91
N LEU A 226 -20.76 4.50 -29.16
CA LEU A 226 -20.73 5.74 -29.93
C LEU A 226 -22.18 6.10 -30.26
N ALA A 227 -22.56 7.36 -30.04
CA ALA A 227 -23.83 7.88 -30.51
C ALA A 227 -23.89 7.70 -32.04
N ARG A 228 -24.97 7.10 -32.54
CA ARG A 228 -25.22 7.08 -33.99
C ARG A 228 -25.53 8.51 -34.39
N THR A 229 -24.72 9.09 -35.28
CA THR A 229 -25.07 10.34 -35.95
C THR A 229 -26.33 10.09 -36.78
N ALA A 230 -27.38 10.88 -36.51
CA ALA A 230 -28.62 10.89 -37.27
C ALA A 230 -28.40 11.41 -38.70
#